data_AF-A0A1Q6LEL6-F1
#
_entry.id   AF-A0A1Q6LEL6-F1
#
_cell.length_a   1.000
_cell.length_b   1.000
_cell.length_c   1.000
_cell.angle_alpha   90.00
_cell.angle_beta   90.00
_cell.angle_gamma   90.00
#
_symmetry.space_group_name_H-M   'P 1'
#
loop_
_entity.id
_entity.type
_entity.pdbx_description
1 polymer ?
#
loop_
_entity_poly.entity_id
_entity_poly.type
_entity_poly.pdbx_seq_one_letter_code
_entity_poly.pdbx_strand_id
1 'polypeptide(L)'
;MDMWQGKHFSITDPKDVRTVIYQVNKTEKEFLPDSPKFTIQRLDFSEELRGENTRKTFYIDDPSDNEDQLVILSFGKERVVVNMALLEGNKISISKRPMPLKLDSLYAETETEYKDFRYTPNLKRPICIIDPETTEEIKPILYFDEKTNEVKGKCKLKPYKSYFAFEIREK
;
A
#
# COMPACT_ATOMS: atom_id res chain seq x y z
N MET A 1 -21.64 -19.37 -11.70
CA MET A 1 -21.44 -17.92 -11.56
C MET A 1 -20.74 -17.75 -10.23
N ASP A 2 -19.43 -17.59 -10.24
CA ASP A 2 -18.73 -17.16 -9.02
C ASP A 2 -19.24 -15.76 -8.70
N MET A 3 -19.99 -15.65 -7.61
CA MET A 3 -20.39 -14.34 -7.11
C MET A 3 -19.11 -13.66 -6.64
N TRP A 4 -18.61 -12.67 -7.39
CA TRP A 4 -17.62 -11.73 -6.87
C TRP A 4 -18.23 -11.02 -5.66
N GLN A 5 -18.00 -11.57 -4.47
CA GLN A 5 -18.53 -11.05 -3.23
C GLN A 5 -17.43 -10.20 -2.58
N GLY A 6 -17.25 -8.99 -3.12
CA GLY A 6 -16.35 -8.01 -2.52
C GLY A 6 -16.72 -7.74 -1.06
N LYS A 7 -15.71 -7.45 -0.23
CA LYS A 7 -15.91 -7.07 1.18
C LYS A 7 -15.74 -5.57 1.35
N HIS A 8 -16.35 -5.02 2.38
CA HIS A 8 -16.15 -3.61 2.73
C HIS A 8 -16.21 -3.39 4.24
N PHE A 9 -15.54 -2.35 4.70
CA PHE A 9 -15.58 -1.92 6.10
C PHE A 9 -15.34 -0.43 6.19
N SER A 10 -15.81 0.20 7.27
CA SER A 10 -15.63 1.63 7.48
C SER A 10 -14.63 1.94 8.59
N ILE A 11 -13.85 3.01 8.38
CA ILE A 11 -13.06 3.68 9.41
C ILE A 11 -13.54 5.12 9.49
N THR A 12 -13.52 5.72 10.68
CA THR A 12 -13.82 7.14 10.86
C THR A 12 -12.52 7.87 11.15
N ASP A 13 -12.13 8.76 10.24
CA ASP A 13 -10.99 9.64 10.42
C ASP A 13 -11.43 10.88 11.23
N PRO A 14 -10.69 11.21 12.30
CA PRO A 14 -10.82 12.49 12.96
C PRO A 14 -10.44 13.64 12.01
N LYS A 15 -10.79 14.86 12.41
CA LYS A 15 -10.31 16.08 11.75
C LYS A 15 -8.79 16.05 11.56
N ASP A 16 -8.33 16.46 10.37
CA ASP A 16 -6.92 16.52 9.97
C ASP A 16 -6.17 15.17 9.96
N VAL A 17 -6.90 14.05 9.96
CA VAL A 17 -6.36 12.71 9.74
C VAL A 17 -6.83 12.18 8.40
N ARG A 18 -5.94 11.54 7.65
CA ARG A 18 -6.26 10.85 6.40
C ARG A 18 -5.74 9.43 6.44
N THR A 19 -6.65 8.47 6.43
CA THR A 19 -6.31 7.05 6.38
C THR A 19 -6.35 6.55 4.94
N VAL A 20 -5.34 5.73 4.60
CA VAL A 20 -5.28 4.89 3.40
C VAL A 20 -4.94 3.47 3.81
N ILE A 21 -5.44 2.48 3.07
CA ILE A 21 -5.27 1.07 3.42
C ILE A 21 -4.77 0.31 2.21
N TYR A 22 -3.89 -0.65 2.47
CA TYR A 22 -3.33 -1.54 1.48
C TYR A 22 -3.62 -2.99 1.85
N GLN A 23 -4.12 -3.77 0.91
CA GLN A 23 -4.11 -5.24 1.00
C GLN A 23 -2.70 -5.74 0.69
N VAL A 24 -2.20 -6.67 1.51
CA VAL A 24 -0.95 -7.38 1.28
C VAL A 24 -1.27 -8.74 0.71
N ASN A 25 -0.79 -8.98 -0.51
CA ASN A 25 -1.05 -10.18 -1.28
C ASN A 25 0.22 -11.02 -1.40
N LYS A 26 0.06 -12.35 -1.35
CA LYS A 26 1.16 -13.27 -1.64
C LYS A 26 1.21 -13.55 -3.13
N THR A 27 2.40 -13.45 -3.72
CA THR A 27 2.60 -13.76 -5.14
C THR A 27 2.36 -15.25 -5.40
N GLU A 28 1.71 -15.55 -6.52
CA GLU A 28 1.42 -16.92 -6.94
C GLU A 28 2.70 -17.73 -7.15
N LYS A 29 2.64 -19.02 -6.83
CA LYS A 29 3.83 -19.89 -6.75
C LYS A 29 4.64 -19.92 -8.05
N GLU A 30 3.96 -19.85 -9.19
CA GLU A 30 4.59 -19.84 -10.52
C GLU A 30 5.43 -18.60 -10.80
N PHE A 31 5.13 -17.46 -10.17
CA PHE A 31 5.86 -16.21 -10.37
C PHE A 31 6.93 -15.95 -9.30
N LEU A 32 6.93 -16.69 -8.19
CA LEU A 32 7.87 -16.49 -7.06
C LEU A 32 9.37 -16.48 -7.42
N PRO A 33 9.89 -17.29 -8.37
CA PRO A 33 11.32 -17.30 -8.67
C PRO A 33 11.87 -15.93 -9.09
N ASP A 34 11.09 -15.18 -9.85
CA ASP A 34 11.52 -13.93 -10.50
C ASP A 34 10.76 -12.69 -9.99
N SER A 35 9.86 -12.87 -9.02
CA SER A 35 8.97 -11.83 -8.52
C SER A 35 9.12 -11.59 -7.01
N PRO A 36 8.76 -10.40 -6.52
CA PRO A 36 8.64 -10.17 -5.08
C PRO A 36 7.65 -11.17 -4.47
N LYS A 37 7.98 -11.73 -3.29
CA LYS A 37 7.13 -12.70 -2.58
C LYS A 37 5.79 -12.12 -2.15
N PHE A 38 5.78 -10.84 -1.78
CA PHE A 38 4.59 -10.11 -1.38
C PHE A 38 4.39 -8.92 -2.31
N THR A 39 3.13 -8.55 -2.49
CA THR A 39 2.74 -7.35 -3.21
C THR A 39 1.70 -6.59 -2.41
N ILE A 40 1.53 -5.31 -2.72
CA ILE A 40 0.56 -4.45 -2.06
C ILE A 40 -0.39 -3.86 -3.09
N GLN A 41 -1.64 -3.68 -2.67
CA GLN A 41 -2.69 -3.06 -3.47
C GLN A 41 -3.44 -2.06 -2.59
N ARG A 42 -3.50 -0.80 -3.02
CA ARG A 42 -4.29 0.23 -2.34
C ARG A 42 -5.77 -0.09 -2.48
N LEU A 43 -6.50 -0.01 -1.38
CA LEU A 43 -7.94 -0.18 -1.37
C LEU A 43 -8.61 1.11 -1.84
N ASP A 44 -9.59 0.95 -2.72
CA ASP A 44 -10.52 2.03 -3.06
C ASP A 44 -11.46 2.31 -1.89
N PHE A 45 -11.95 3.53 -1.81
CA PHE A 45 -12.88 3.94 -0.76
C PHE A 45 -13.85 5.02 -1.22
N SER A 46 -14.99 5.10 -0.53
CA SER A 46 -15.90 6.23 -0.55
C SER A 46 -15.79 7.00 0.76
N GLU A 47 -16.08 8.30 0.73
CA GLU A 47 -16.02 9.17 1.91
C GLU A 47 -17.35 9.88 2.15
N GLU A 48 -17.72 10.02 3.43
CA GLU A 48 -18.89 10.75 3.90
C GLU A 48 -18.48 11.67 5.06
N LEU A 49 -18.69 12.99 4.91
CA LEU A 49 -18.43 13.95 5.99
C LEU A 49 -19.51 13.82 7.08
N ARG A 50 -19.08 13.68 8.33
CA ARG A 50 -19.94 13.55 9.52
C ARG A 50 -19.48 14.54 10.59
N GLY A 51 -19.93 15.78 10.46
CA GLY A 51 -19.46 16.88 11.30
C GLY A 51 -18.01 17.25 10.97
N GLU A 52 -17.12 17.18 11.95
CA GLU A 52 -15.67 17.39 11.74
C GLU A 52 -14.92 16.11 11.35
N ASN A 53 -15.58 14.95 11.39
CA ASN A 53 -14.98 13.66 11.07
C ASN A 53 -15.35 13.23 9.64
N THR A 54 -14.53 12.38 9.05
CA THR A 54 -14.80 11.77 7.74
C THR A 54 -14.92 10.26 7.90
N ARG A 55 -16.09 9.71 7.57
CA ARG A 55 -16.26 8.25 7.48
C ARG A 55 -15.78 7.78 6.12
N LYS A 56 -14.76 6.94 6.10
CA LYS A 56 -14.27 6.25 4.89
C LYS A 56 -14.77 4.82 4.87
N THR A 57 -15.31 4.36 3.75
CA THR A 57 -15.68 2.96 3.53
C THR A 57 -14.76 2.37 2.48
N PHE A 58 -13.91 1.43 2.89
CA PHE A 58 -12.93 0.76 2.04
C PHE A 58 -13.52 -0.50 1.42
N TYR A 59 -13.14 -0.79 0.19
CA TYR A 59 -13.60 -1.94 -0.59
C TYR A 59 -12.44 -2.89 -0.88
N ILE A 60 -12.72 -4.18 -0.79
CA ILE A 60 -11.80 -5.27 -1.15
C ILE A 60 -12.50 -6.07 -2.24
N ASP A 61 -11.98 -5.95 -3.47
CA ASP A 61 -12.60 -6.56 -4.65
C ASP A 61 -12.37 -8.07 -4.72
N ASP A 62 -11.17 -8.51 -4.34
CA ASP A 62 -10.74 -9.91 -4.36
C ASP A 62 -10.32 -10.36 -2.96
N PRO A 63 -11.29 -10.58 -2.04
CA PRO A 63 -11.01 -11.02 -0.69
C PRO A 63 -10.58 -12.49 -0.66
N SER A 64 -9.58 -12.81 0.15
CA SER A 64 -9.16 -14.18 0.42
C SER A 64 -10.28 -15.01 1.05
N ASP A 65 -10.32 -16.31 0.70
CA ASP A 65 -11.21 -17.30 1.32
C ASP A 65 -10.97 -17.44 2.83
N ASN A 66 -9.75 -17.15 3.30
CA ASN A 66 -9.34 -17.34 4.69
C ASN A 66 -9.19 -16.01 5.44
N GLU A 67 -8.03 -15.37 5.28
CA GLU A 67 -7.65 -14.12 5.93
C GLU A 67 -7.03 -13.18 4.90
N ASP A 68 -7.41 -11.90 4.96
CA ASP A 68 -6.75 -10.81 4.23
C ASP A 68 -5.86 -10.01 5.17
N GLN A 69 -4.60 -9.81 4.80
CA GLN A 69 -3.67 -8.97 5.53
C GLN A 69 -3.76 -7.54 5.02
N LEU A 70 -3.93 -6.58 5.94
CA LEU A 70 -4.06 -5.18 5.63
C LEU A 70 -2.99 -4.35 6.33
N VAL A 71 -2.44 -3.34 5.64
CA VAL A 71 -1.63 -2.27 6.23
C VAL A 71 -2.46 -1.01 6.21
N ILE A 72 -2.75 -0.47 7.39
CA ILE A 72 -3.52 0.75 7.61
C ILE A 72 -2.52 1.86 7.94
N LEU A 73 -2.51 2.90 7.12
CA LEU A 73 -1.67 4.08 7.30
C LEU A 73 -2.56 5.28 7.56
N SER A 74 -2.50 5.80 8.79
CA SER A 74 -3.23 7.01 9.18
C SER A 74 -2.25 8.18 9.26
N PHE A 75 -2.37 9.10 8.31
CA PHE A 75 -1.54 10.30 8.19
C PHE A 75 -2.17 11.42 9.04
N GLY A 76 -1.46 11.87 10.06
CA GLY A 76 -1.75 13.11 10.77
C GLY A 76 -0.71 14.19 10.41
N LYS A 77 -0.83 15.37 11.05
CA LYS A 77 0.05 16.52 10.74
C LYS A 77 1.55 16.25 10.89
N GLU A 78 1.94 15.49 11.91
CA GLU A 78 3.37 15.32 12.27
C GLU A 78 3.84 13.86 12.26
N ARG A 79 2.91 12.91 12.11
CA ARG A 79 3.21 11.48 12.23
C ARG A 79 2.30 10.65 11.35
N VAL A 80 2.83 9.50 10.94
CA VAL A 80 2.08 8.42 10.30
C VAL A 80 1.94 7.30 11.32
N VAL A 81 0.70 6.93 11.64
CA VAL A 81 0.42 5.75 12.46
C VAL A 81 0.26 4.56 11.53
N VAL A 82 1.04 3.52 11.77
CA VAL A 82 1.05 2.30 10.97
C VAL A 82 0.47 1.17 11.81
N ASN A 83 -0.64 0.60 11.34
CA ASN A 83 -1.25 -0.58 11.94
C ASN A 83 -1.32 -1.70 10.91
N MET A 84 -1.13 -2.93 11.38
CA MET A 84 -1.43 -4.13 10.60
C MET A 84 -2.79 -4.64 11.05
N ALA A 85 -3.62 -5.10 10.13
CA ALA A 85 -4.91 -5.68 10.44
C ALA A 85 -5.12 -6.99 9.67
N LEU A 86 -5.97 -7.85 10.24
CA LEU A 86 -6.47 -9.06 9.61
C LEU A 86 -7.97 -8.90 9.41
N LEU A 87 -8.45 -9.18 8.20
CA LEU A 87 -9.85 -9.33 7.90
C LEU A 87 -10.17 -10.83 7.74
N GLU A 88 -10.95 -11.36 8.68
CA GLU A 88 -11.40 -12.76 8.71
C GLU A 88 -12.94 -12.77 8.69
N GLY A 89 -13.53 -13.36 7.65
CA GLY A 89 -14.97 -13.27 7.40
C GLY A 89 -15.44 -11.80 7.35
N ASN A 90 -16.24 -11.39 8.34
CA ASN A 90 -16.78 -10.03 8.48
C ASN A 90 -16.13 -9.23 9.63
N LYS A 91 -15.00 -9.69 10.17
CA LYS A 91 -14.35 -9.09 11.33
C LYS A 91 -12.95 -8.59 10.97
N ILE A 92 -12.73 -7.29 11.18
CA ILE A 92 -11.39 -6.70 11.15
C ILE A 92 -10.79 -6.69 12.56
N SER A 93 -9.52 -7.06 12.68
CA SER A 93 -8.78 -7.05 13.94
C SER A 93 -7.38 -6.50 13.75
N ILE A 94 -6.91 -5.68 14.70
CA ILE A 94 -5.53 -5.19 14.69
C ILE A 94 -4.60 -6.34 15.04
N SER A 95 -3.65 -6.62 14.15
CA SER A 95 -2.70 -7.71 14.28
C SER A 95 -1.46 -7.26 15.05
N LYS A 96 -1.08 -8.08 16.04
CA LYS A 96 0.24 -7.99 16.69
C LYS A 96 1.29 -8.87 16.00
N ARG A 97 0.91 -9.62 14.96
CA ARG A 97 1.85 -10.49 14.24
C ARG A 97 2.86 -9.60 13.51
N PRO A 98 4.18 -9.79 13.71
CA PRO A 98 5.17 -8.97 13.04
C PRO A 98 5.17 -9.29 11.53
N MET A 99 4.83 -8.31 10.70
CA MET A 99 5.13 -8.38 9.27
C MET A 99 6.52 -7.77 8.98
N PRO A 100 7.24 -8.29 7.98
CA PRO A 100 8.51 -7.74 7.50
C PRO A 100 8.30 -6.40 6.76
N LEU A 101 7.83 -5.40 7.49
CA LEU A 101 7.56 -4.07 6.99
C LEU A 101 8.79 -3.18 7.17
N LYS A 102 9.32 -2.62 6.09
CA LYS A 102 10.30 -1.53 6.12
C LYS A 102 9.59 -0.20 5.92
N LEU A 103 9.86 0.76 6.79
CA LEU A 103 9.37 2.13 6.72
C LEU A 103 10.56 3.07 6.48
N ASP A 104 10.45 3.94 5.49
CA ASP A 104 11.45 4.95 5.16
C ASP A 104 10.78 6.33 5.06
N SER A 105 11.45 7.37 5.56
CA SER A 105 11.11 8.77 5.28
C SER A 105 12.14 9.31 4.29
N LEU A 106 11.66 9.87 3.18
CA LEU A 106 12.50 10.31 2.08
C LEU A 106 12.40 11.82 1.95
N TYR A 107 13.53 12.51 1.88
CA TYR A 107 13.59 13.91 1.53
C TYR A 107 14.43 14.07 0.27
N ALA A 108 13.91 14.82 -0.70
CA ALA A 108 14.61 15.08 -1.95
C ALA A 108 14.95 16.58 -2.01
N GLU A 109 16.23 16.95 -1.94
CA GLU A 109 16.67 18.35 -2.16
C GLU A 109 16.52 18.74 -3.63
N THR A 110 16.87 17.83 -4.53
CA THR A 110 16.77 17.97 -5.98
C THR A 110 15.84 16.91 -6.55
N GLU A 111 15.41 17.07 -7.81
CA GLU A 111 14.70 15.99 -8.50
C GLU A 111 15.57 14.72 -8.49
N THR A 112 15.02 13.64 -7.92
CA THR A 112 15.77 12.41 -7.65
C THR A 112 14.92 11.21 -8.05
N GLU A 113 15.56 10.24 -8.70
CA GLU A 113 14.95 8.94 -8.96
C GLU A 113 15.18 8.03 -7.75
N TYR A 114 14.10 7.47 -7.20
CA TYR A 114 14.16 6.65 -5.99
C TYR A 114 13.73 5.21 -6.25
N LYS A 115 14.66 4.29 -5.86
CA LYS A 115 14.65 2.82 -5.91
C LYS A 115 14.34 2.22 -7.29
N ASP A 116 15.12 1.20 -7.64
CA ASP A 116 14.78 0.24 -8.68
C ASP A 116 14.16 -0.99 -8.02
N PHE A 117 12.85 -1.14 -8.13
CA PHE A 117 12.13 -2.29 -7.56
C PHE A 117 11.49 -3.15 -8.65
N ARG A 118 11.45 -4.46 -8.37
CA ARG A 118 10.88 -5.48 -9.24
C ARG A 118 9.36 -5.52 -9.16
N TYR A 119 8.76 -5.99 -10.24
CA TYR A 119 7.32 -6.20 -10.39
C TYR A 119 7.02 -7.67 -10.64
N THR A 120 5.81 -8.09 -10.26
CA THR A 120 5.24 -9.33 -10.81
C THR A 120 4.88 -9.12 -12.29
N PRO A 121 4.68 -10.19 -13.09
CA PRO A 121 4.19 -10.08 -14.46
C PRO A 121 2.88 -9.28 -14.58
N ASN A 122 2.03 -9.33 -13.56
CA ASN A 122 0.78 -8.58 -13.46
C ASN A 122 0.97 -7.14 -12.92
N LEU A 123 2.20 -6.60 -12.98
CA LEU A 123 2.57 -5.24 -12.56
C LEU A 123 2.24 -4.92 -11.09
N LYS A 124 2.24 -5.92 -10.21
CA LYS A 124 2.14 -5.73 -8.76
C LYS A 124 3.54 -5.56 -8.15
N ARG A 125 3.63 -4.79 -7.07
CA ARG A 125 4.90 -4.39 -6.43
C ARG A 125 4.84 -4.53 -4.90
N PRO A 126 5.98 -4.67 -4.19
CA PRO A 126 6.00 -4.78 -2.72
C PRO A 126 6.10 -3.44 -2.00
N ILE A 127 6.28 -2.34 -2.75
CA ILE A 127 6.63 -1.01 -2.24
C ILE A 127 5.67 0.06 -2.75
N CYS A 128 5.38 1.04 -1.88
CA CYS A 128 4.68 2.26 -2.25
C CYS A 128 5.41 3.48 -1.67
N ILE A 129 5.33 4.59 -2.40
CA ILE A 129 5.78 5.90 -1.96
C ILE A 129 4.58 6.82 -1.99
N ILE A 130 4.36 7.52 -0.88
CA ILE A 130 3.18 8.32 -0.62
C ILE A 130 3.64 9.73 -0.27
N ASP A 131 2.98 10.72 -0.87
CA ASP A 131 3.07 12.10 -0.42
C ASP A 131 2.27 12.25 0.89
N PRO A 132 2.91 12.50 2.05
CA PRO A 132 2.23 12.52 3.34
C PRO A 132 1.23 13.68 3.48
N GLU A 133 1.35 14.74 2.68
CA GLU A 133 0.44 15.89 2.72
C GLU A 133 -0.86 15.60 1.98
N THR A 134 -0.78 14.93 0.83
CA THR A 134 -1.91 14.65 -0.04
C THR A 134 -2.47 13.23 0.16
N THR A 135 -1.69 12.33 0.75
CA THR A 135 -1.93 10.88 0.81
C THR A 135 -2.00 10.20 -0.56
N GLU A 136 -1.49 10.87 -1.60
CA GLU A 136 -1.42 10.32 -2.94
C GLU A 136 -0.20 9.45 -3.15
N GLU A 137 -0.38 8.37 -3.93
CA GLU A 137 0.74 7.54 -4.34
C GLU A 137 1.55 8.22 -5.44
N ILE A 138 2.86 8.15 -5.31
CA ILE A 138 3.77 8.52 -6.39
C ILE A 138 3.77 7.38 -7.40
N LYS A 139 3.20 7.66 -8.58
CA LYS A 139 3.12 6.69 -9.67
C LYS A 139 4.54 6.36 -10.16
N PRO A 140 4.94 5.07 -10.12
CA PRO A 140 6.22 4.66 -10.65
C PRO A 140 6.24 4.66 -12.17
N ILE A 141 7.42 4.96 -12.72
CA ILE A 141 7.72 4.84 -14.15
C ILE A 141 8.34 3.47 -14.36
N LEU A 142 7.68 2.65 -15.18
CA LEU A 142 8.17 1.34 -15.57
C LEU A 142 9.19 1.47 -16.70
N TYR A 143 10.22 0.64 -16.64
CA TYR A 143 11.22 0.50 -17.70
C TYR A 143 11.72 -0.94 -17.78
N PHE A 144 12.23 -1.32 -18.93
CA PHE A 144 12.85 -2.63 -19.14
C PHE A 144 14.35 -2.51 -18.91
N ASP A 145 14.89 -3.31 -17.98
CA ASP A 145 16.33 -3.39 -17.73
C ASP A 145 16.94 -4.51 -18.57
N GLU A 146 17.64 -4.14 -19.65
CA GLU A 146 18.30 -5.08 -20.57
C GLU A 146 19.39 -5.93 -19.89
N LYS A 147 20.00 -5.44 -18.80
CA LYS A 147 21.07 -6.19 -18.11
C LYS A 147 20.54 -7.38 -17.33
N THR A 148 19.36 -7.22 -16.74
CA THR A 148 18.71 -8.28 -15.94
C THR A 148 17.56 -8.95 -16.68
N ASN A 149 17.17 -8.45 -17.85
CA ASN A 149 16.01 -8.93 -18.63
C ASN A 149 14.70 -8.86 -17.83
N GLU A 150 14.52 -7.81 -17.03
CA GLU A 150 13.41 -7.64 -16.08
C GLU A 150 12.69 -6.30 -16.29
N VAL A 151 11.38 -6.26 -16.01
CA VAL A 151 10.65 -5.00 -15.86
C VAL A 151 10.87 -4.46 -14.46
N LYS A 152 11.41 -3.24 -14.38
CA LYS A 152 11.65 -2.51 -13.14
C LYS A 152 10.82 -1.25 -13.11
N GLY A 153 10.61 -0.71 -11.92
CA GLY A 153 10.03 0.62 -11.76
C GLY A 153 10.85 1.46 -10.81
N LYS A 154 10.78 2.77 -11.07
CA LYS A 154 11.39 3.82 -10.27
C LYS A 154 10.41 4.97 -10.08
N CYS A 155 10.48 5.65 -8.95
CA CYS A 155 9.65 6.83 -8.69
C CYS A 155 10.48 8.10 -8.87
N LYS A 156 9.91 9.11 -9.51
CA LYS A 156 10.49 10.47 -9.55
C LYS A 156 9.98 11.28 -8.38
N LEU A 157 10.89 11.72 -7.52
CA LEU A 157 10.59 12.55 -6.36
C LEU A 157 10.80 14.03 -6.73
N LYS A 158 9.85 14.88 -6.34
CA LYS A 158 9.95 16.33 -6.55
C LYS A 158 10.94 16.93 -5.54
N PRO A 159 11.68 17.97 -5.95
CA PRO A 159 12.61 18.67 -5.06
C PRO A 159 11.89 19.37 -3.91
N TYR A 160 12.63 19.56 -2.82
CA TYR A 160 12.21 20.19 -1.56
C TYR A 160 10.95 19.58 -0.95
N LYS A 161 10.76 18.27 -1.14
CA LYS A 161 9.56 17.58 -0.67
C LYS A 161 9.91 16.28 0.08
N SER A 162 9.12 16.02 1.12
CA SER A 162 9.19 14.80 1.93
C SER A 162 8.18 13.76 1.43
N TYR A 163 8.55 12.50 1.50
CA TYR A 163 7.74 11.36 1.12
C TYR A 163 7.82 10.27 2.17
N PHE A 164 6.71 9.54 2.35
CA PHE A 164 6.67 8.33 3.16
C PHE A 164 6.75 7.12 2.24
N ALA A 165 7.68 6.20 2.49
CA ALA A 165 7.77 4.96 1.74
C ALA A 165 7.63 3.77 2.68
N PHE A 166 6.91 2.75 2.21
CA PHE A 166 6.84 1.48 2.92
C PHE A 166 6.97 0.31 1.95
N GLU A 167 7.59 -0.76 2.42
CA GLU A 167 7.93 -1.93 1.63
C GLU A 167 7.71 -3.20 2.46
N ILE A 168 7.00 -4.18 1.90
CA ILE A 168 6.89 -5.52 2.48
C ILE A 168 8.04 -6.37 1.94
N ARG A 169 8.98 -6.73 2.82
CA ARG A 169 10.17 -7.50 2.48
C ARG A 169 10.01 -8.97 2.87
N GLU A 170 10.88 -9.84 2.41
CA GLU A 170 11.06 -11.15 3.06
C GLU A 170 12.09 -11.00 4.20
N LYS A 171 11.97 -11.83 5.24
CA LYS A 171 13.01 -11.95 6.28
C LYS A 171 14.12 -12.87 5.79
#